data_AF-G8LSG5-F1
#
_entry.id   AF-G8LSG5-F1
#
_cell.length_a   1.000
_cell.length_b   1.000
_cell.length_c   1.000
_cell.angle_alpha   90.00
_cell.angle_beta   90.00
_cell.angle_gamma   90.00
#
_symmetry.space_group_name_H-M   'P 1'
#
loop_
_entity.id
_entity.type
_entity.pdbx_description
1 polymer ?
#
loop_
_entity_poly.entity_id
_entity_poly.type
_entity_poly.pdbx_seq_one_letter_code
_entity_poly.pdbx_strand_id
1 'polypeptide(L)'
;MIKTCKCGNKMSDAIVPNKTIYWSYTDEDWSNYIKLVKGETIRVFSRAIWHCEQCNRLYNWEPTDSKLYTYIMEYNLTESIDCSCKNELTSNNLIKIYSMNDFEMIEIEEAIRKDKDPIFPREVFYCPRCKRVYVKKNSNIKVFSVEEAVKLETE
;
A
#
# COMPACT_ATOMS: atom_id res chain seq x y z
N MET A 1 -1.11 11.22 -14.62
CA MET A 1 0.34 11.27 -14.34
C MET A 1 1.06 10.10 -15.02
N ILE A 2 2.34 10.28 -15.37
CA ILE A 2 3.18 9.18 -15.87
C ILE A 2 4.41 9.12 -14.96
N LYS A 3 4.71 7.92 -14.46
CA LYS A 3 5.90 7.65 -13.67
C LYS A 3 6.78 6.64 -14.37
N THR A 4 8.04 6.99 -14.60
CA THR A 4 9.04 6.04 -15.12
C THR A 4 9.66 5.28 -13.95
N CYS A 5 9.59 3.96 -14.00
CA CYS A 5 10.26 3.07 -13.05
C CYS A 5 11.77 3.02 -13.33
N LYS A 6 12.58 2.68 -12.31
CA LYS A 6 14.02 2.46 -12.44
C LYS A 6 14.39 1.39 -13.48
N CYS A 7 13.50 0.44 -13.79
CA CYS A 7 13.71 -0.54 -14.85
C CYS A 7 13.42 0.00 -16.27
N GLY A 8 13.01 1.26 -16.41
CA GLY A 8 12.63 1.87 -17.69
C GLY A 8 11.15 1.77 -18.05
N ASN A 9 10.36 0.96 -17.32
CA ASN A 9 8.92 0.85 -17.57
C ASN A 9 8.21 2.19 -17.34
N LYS A 10 7.30 2.56 -18.23
CA LYS A 10 6.41 3.72 -18.03
C LYS A 10 5.10 3.25 -17.41
N MET A 11 4.83 3.72 -16.20
CA MET A 11 3.59 3.47 -15.48
C MET A 11 2.68 4.68 -15.65
N SER A 12 1.43 4.48 -16.03
CA SER A 12 0.46 5.56 -16.21
C SER A 12 -0.83 5.24 -15.48
N ASP A 13 -1.38 6.26 -14.83
CA ASP A 13 -2.71 6.26 -14.21
C ASP A 13 -3.74 7.03 -15.06
N ALA A 14 -3.40 7.36 -16.31
CA ALA A 14 -4.27 8.16 -17.19
C ALA A 14 -5.52 7.40 -17.63
N ILE A 15 -5.45 6.06 -17.70
CA ILE A 15 -6.59 5.20 -17.95
C ILE A 15 -7.06 4.67 -16.60
N VAL A 16 -8.34 4.85 -16.30
CA VAL A 16 -9.00 4.33 -15.10
C VAL A 16 -10.20 3.47 -15.52
N PRO A 17 -10.50 2.36 -14.81
CA PRO A 17 -9.73 1.79 -13.71
C PRO A 17 -8.38 1.20 -14.15
N ASN A 18 -7.35 1.29 -13.31
CA ASN A 18 -6.05 0.66 -13.53
C ASN A 18 -5.58 -0.23 -12.37
N LYS A 19 -4.49 -0.97 -12.62
CA LYS A 19 -3.76 -1.79 -11.64
C LYS A 19 -2.40 -1.21 -11.26
N THR A 20 -2.10 -0.02 -11.78
CA THR A 20 -0.81 0.66 -11.62
C THR A 20 -0.72 1.34 -10.26
N ILE A 21 -1.83 1.90 -9.76
CA ILE A 21 -1.90 2.52 -8.45
C ILE A 21 -2.64 1.61 -7.46
N TYR A 22 -2.09 1.51 -6.27
CA TYR A 22 -2.76 0.99 -5.09
C TYR A 22 -3.06 2.12 -4.11
N TRP A 23 -4.35 2.35 -3.85
CA TRP A 23 -4.84 3.26 -2.82
C TRP A 23 -4.74 2.58 -1.48
N SER A 24 -3.94 3.16 -0.58
CA SER A 24 -3.58 2.54 0.70
C SER A 24 -3.98 3.42 1.88
N TYR A 25 -4.56 2.80 2.89
CA TYR A 25 -5.18 3.45 4.06
C TYR A 25 -4.66 2.84 5.35
N THR A 26 -4.44 3.68 6.36
CA THR A 26 -4.29 3.23 7.74
C THR A 26 -5.63 2.71 8.28
N ASP A 27 -5.66 2.11 9.46
CA ASP A 27 -6.91 1.64 10.06
C ASP A 27 -7.90 2.78 10.36
N GLU A 28 -7.39 3.94 10.79
CA GLU A 28 -8.19 5.15 11.00
C GLU A 28 -8.73 5.69 9.66
N ASP A 29 -7.87 5.86 8.66
CA ASP A 29 -8.27 6.35 7.35
C ASP A 29 -9.26 5.41 6.66
N TRP A 30 -9.09 4.10 6.85
CA TRP A 30 -9.99 3.08 6.33
C TRP A 30 -11.38 3.19 6.96
N SER A 31 -11.45 3.36 8.29
CA SER A 31 -12.70 3.58 9.01
C SER A 31 -13.43 4.83 8.50
N ASN A 32 -12.68 5.90 8.20
CA ASN A 32 -13.25 7.12 7.61
C ASN A 32 -13.66 6.92 6.14
N TYR A 33 -12.91 6.13 5.37
CA TYR A 33 -13.28 5.79 4.00
C TYR A 33 -14.60 5.01 3.94
N ILE A 34 -14.84 4.07 4.86
CA ILE A 34 -16.14 3.37 4.96
C ILE A 34 -17.29 4.36 5.13
N LYS A 35 -17.15 5.34 6.03
CA LYS A 35 -18.15 6.39 6.25
C LYS A 35 -18.37 7.25 5.00
N LEU A 36 -17.29 7.62 4.31
CA LEU A 36 -17.35 8.36 3.05
C LEU A 36 -18.14 7.59 1.98
N VAL A 37 -17.87 6.30 1.80
CA VAL A 37 -18.58 5.43 0.85
C VAL A 37 -20.08 5.32 1.18
N LYS A 38 -20.44 5.42 2.46
CA LYS A 38 -21.82 5.47 2.95
C LYS A 38 -22.49 6.85 2.82
N GLY A 39 -21.78 7.84 2.30
CA GLY A 39 -22.31 9.18 2.00
C GLY A 39 -22.06 10.22 3.10
N GLU A 40 -21.28 9.91 4.14
CA GLU A 40 -20.88 10.91 5.13
C GLU A 40 -19.86 11.90 4.55
N THR A 41 -19.98 13.17 4.93
CA THR A 41 -18.99 14.19 4.55
C THR A 41 -17.84 14.18 5.54
N ILE A 42 -16.83 13.36 5.27
CA ILE A 42 -15.63 13.22 6.09
C ILE A 42 -14.37 13.31 5.24
N ARG A 43 -13.31 13.88 5.81
CA ARG A 43 -12.00 13.91 5.17
C ARG A 43 -11.34 12.54 5.31
N VAL A 44 -10.86 12.00 4.20
CA VAL A 44 -10.13 10.74 4.16
C VAL A 44 -8.76 11.00 3.53
N PHE A 45 -7.72 10.44 4.12
CA PHE A 45 -6.40 10.42 3.50
C PHE A 45 -6.10 9.04 2.92
N SER A 46 -5.58 9.04 1.70
CA SER A 46 -5.10 7.83 1.03
C SER A 46 -3.68 8.05 0.55
N ARG A 47 -2.92 6.96 0.47
CA ARG A 47 -1.58 6.93 -0.12
C ARG A 47 -1.66 6.25 -1.46
N ALA A 48 -1.27 6.95 -2.53
CA ALA A 48 -1.16 6.37 -3.86
C ALA A 48 0.21 5.68 -4.00
N ILE A 49 0.19 4.34 -3.99
CA ILE A 49 1.39 3.53 -4.17
C ILE A 49 1.47 3.07 -5.61
N TRP A 50 2.49 3.52 -6.34
CA TRP A 50 2.71 3.09 -7.71
C TRP A 50 3.41 1.74 -7.72
N HIS A 51 2.87 0.78 -8.46
CA HIS A 51 3.46 -0.55 -8.63
C HIS A 51 3.91 -0.75 -10.07
N CYS A 52 5.18 -1.11 -10.24
CA CYS A 52 5.71 -1.51 -11.54
C CYS A 52 5.46 -3.00 -11.77
N GLU A 53 4.55 -3.36 -12.67
CA GLU A 53 4.27 -4.76 -12.99
C GLU A 53 5.47 -5.50 -13.59
N GLN A 54 6.40 -4.79 -14.26
CA GLN A 54 7.56 -5.41 -14.90
C GLN A 54 8.63 -5.86 -13.89
N CYS A 55 8.92 -5.07 -12.86
CA CYS A 55 10.00 -5.38 -11.91
C CYS A 55 9.54 -5.42 -10.44
N ASN A 56 8.24 -5.34 -10.20
CA ASN A 56 7.59 -5.32 -8.87
C ASN A 56 8.00 -4.19 -7.92
N ARG A 57 8.77 -3.20 -8.36
CA ARG A 57 9.11 -2.06 -7.48
C ARG A 57 7.85 -1.29 -7.10
N LEU A 58 7.83 -0.83 -5.85
CA LEU A 58 6.78 0.04 -5.35
C LEU A 58 7.34 1.44 -5.14
N TYR A 59 6.52 2.45 -5.38
CA TYR A 59 6.88 3.84 -5.10
C TYR A 59 5.80 4.49 -4.25
N ASN A 60 6.20 4.95 -3.08
CA ASN A 60 5.33 5.61 -2.12
C ASN A 60 5.82 7.04 -1.89
N TRP A 61 4.99 8.03 -2.18
CA TRP A 61 5.26 9.39 -1.75
C TRP A 61 4.68 9.59 -0.35
N GLU A 62 5.54 9.95 0.60
CA GLU A 62 5.18 10.27 1.98
C GLU A 62 5.11 11.80 2.14
N PRO A 63 3.91 12.39 2.29
CA PRO A 63 3.76 13.84 2.42
C PRO A 63 4.39 14.37 3.70
N THR A 64 4.37 13.59 4.80
CA THR A 64 4.82 14.06 6.12
C THR A 64 6.32 14.38 6.17
N ASP A 65 7.14 13.67 5.40
CA ASP A 65 8.57 13.93 5.28
C ASP A 65 9.01 14.39 3.88
N SER A 66 8.04 14.56 2.97
CA SER A 66 8.24 14.96 1.57
C SER A 66 9.22 14.05 0.83
N LYS A 67 9.23 12.75 1.12
CA LYS A 67 10.10 11.78 0.44
C LYS A 67 9.32 10.85 -0.47
N LEU A 68 9.94 10.52 -1.60
CA LEU A 68 9.59 9.39 -2.43
C LEU A 68 10.41 8.18 -2.00
N TYR A 69 9.75 7.21 -1.39
CA TYR A 69 10.33 5.92 -1.06
C TYR A 69 10.17 4.97 -2.26
N THR A 70 11.29 4.43 -2.73
CA THR A 70 11.32 3.32 -3.70
C THR A 70 11.59 2.03 -2.94
N TYR A 71 10.74 1.04 -3.19
CA TYR A 71 10.85 -0.28 -2.58
C TYR A 71 11.19 -1.34 -3.62
N ILE A 72 12.09 -2.25 -3.25
CA ILE A 72 12.42 -3.45 -4.01
C ILE A 72 11.98 -4.69 -3.24
N MET A 73 11.56 -5.72 -3.96
CA MET A 73 11.24 -7.02 -3.37
C MET A 73 12.55 -7.72 -2.97
N GLU A 74 12.73 -7.98 -1.68
CA GLU A 74 13.92 -8.68 -1.15
C GLU A 74 13.82 -10.19 -1.39
N TYR A 75 12.69 -10.79 -1.02
CA TYR A 75 12.43 -12.24 -1.11
C TYR A 75 10.94 -12.56 -0.91
N ASN A 76 10.60 -13.84 -1.09
CA ASN A 76 9.29 -14.41 -0.79
C ASN A 76 9.39 -15.31 0.45
N LEU A 77 8.40 -15.25 1.34
CA LEU A 77 8.23 -16.18 2.45
C LEU A 77 6.97 -17.03 2.22
N THR A 78 6.98 -18.24 2.78
CA THR A 78 5.82 -19.15 2.82
C THR A 78 5.28 -19.35 4.25
N GLU A 79 5.92 -18.74 5.24
CA GLU A 79 5.63 -18.91 6.66
C GLU A 79 4.88 -17.71 7.25
N SER A 80 5.04 -17.41 8.54
CA SER A 80 4.40 -16.28 9.21
C SER A 80 5.06 -14.94 8.85
N ILE A 81 4.29 -13.86 8.94
CA ILE A 81 4.83 -12.50 8.80
C ILE A 81 5.53 -12.16 10.11
N ASP A 82 6.86 -12.16 10.09
CA ASP A 82 7.66 -11.74 11.22
C ASP A 82 8.77 -10.78 10.79
N CYS A 83 8.82 -9.62 11.43
CA CYS A 83 9.83 -8.62 11.12
C CYS A 83 11.06 -8.88 11.99
N SER A 84 12.23 -9.00 11.38
CA SER A 84 13.52 -9.21 12.08
C SER A 84 13.93 -8.08 13.04
N CYS A 85 13.14 -6.99 13.13
CA CYS A 85 13.32 -5.90 14.08
C CYS A 85 12.76 -6.20 15.48
N LYS A 86 12.50 -7.47 15.76
CA LYS A 86 12.14 -7.97 17.09
C LYS A 86 13.23 -7.59 18.08
N ASN A 87 12.84 -6.80 19.08
CA ASN A 87 13.53 -6.72 20.38
C ASN A 87 12.52 -7.20 21.41
N GLU A 88 12.99 -7.89 22.44
CA GLU A 88 12.20 -8.53 23.52
C GLU A 88 11.25 -7.58 24.28
N LEU A 89 11.38 -6.26 24.09
CA LEU A 89 10.64 -5.22 24.81
C LEU A 89 9.40 -4.67 24.10
N THR A 90 9.09 -5.11 22.87
CA THR A 90 7.88 -4.65 22.16
C THR A 90 7.28 -5.79 21.35
N SER A 91 6.05 -6.19 21.71
CA SER A 91 5.19 -6.99 20.85
C SER A 91 5.13 -6.41 19.42
N ASN A 92 5.05 -7.30 18.44
CA ASN A 92 4.98 -7.03 17.01
C ASN A 92 3.96 -5.94 16.62
N ASN A 93 4.39 -4.68 16.48
CA ASN A 93 3.52 -3.61 15.98
C ASN A 93 3.75 -3.37 14.48
N LEU A 94 3.55 -4.43 13.69
CA LEU A 94 3.31 -4.24 12.26
C LEU A 94 1.98 -3.50 12.09
N ILE A 95 2.00 -2.42 11.35
CA ILE A 95 0.80 -1.61 11.08
C ILE A 95 0.07 -2.26 9.91
N LYS A 96 -1.19 -2.64 10.11
CA LYS A 96 -2.06 -3.12 9.03
C LYS A 96 -2.40 -1.96 8.09
N ILE A 97 -2.31 -2.21 6.79
CA ILE A 97 -2.64 -1.26 5.74
C ILE A 97 -3.70 -1.90 4.85
N TYR A 98 -4.79 -1.18 4.61
CA TYR A 98 -5.82 -1.56 3.66
C TYR A 98 -5.42 -1.02 2.29
N SER A 99 -5.26 -1.89 1.29
CA SER A 99 -4.69 -1.51 0.00
C SER A 99 -5.45 -2.17 -1.15
N MET A 100 -5.85 -1.39 -2.14
CA MET A 100 -6.64 -1.83 -3.29
C MET A 100 -6.33 -1.00 -4.54
N ASN A 101 -6.43 -1.60 -5.73
CA ASN A 101 -6.42 -0.86 -6.99
C ASN A 101 -7.85 -0.45 -7.40
N ASP A 102 -7.99 0.28 -8.51
CA ASP A 102 -9.29 0.82 -8.93
C ASP A 102 -10.33 -0.27 -9.24
N PHE A 103 -9.90 -1.44 -9.76
CA PHE A 103 -10.81 -2.56 -10.02
C PHE A 103 -11.34 -3.17 -8.72
N GLU A 104 -10.44 -3.38 -7.76
CA GLU A 104 -10.76 -3.94 -6.45
C GLU A 104 -11.60 -2.98 -5.61
N MET A 105 -11.36 -1.68 -5.77
CA MET A 105 -12.14 -0.63 -5.11
C MET A 105 -13.62 -0.71 -5.44
N ILE A 106 -13.98 -0.98 -6.71
CA ILE A 106 -15.38 -1.09 -7.14
C ILE A 106 -16.11 -2.18 -6.32
N GLU A 107 -15.52 -3.37 -6.23
CA GLU A 107 -16.10 -4.51 -5.50
C GLU A 107 -16.17 -4.25 -3.98
N ILE A 108 -15.12 -3.65 -3.43
CA ILE A 108 -15.03 -3.31 -2.00
C ILE A 108 -16.09 -2.27 -1.62
N GLU A 109 -16.23 -1.20 -2.40
CA GLU A 109 -17.24 -0.18 -2.14
C GLU A 109 -18.67 -0.72 -2.29
N GLU A 110 -18.91 -1.60 -3.25
CA GLU A 110 -20.20 -2.28 -3.40
C GLU A 110 -20.55 -3.13 -2.16
N ALA A 111 -19.58 -3.86 -1.60
CA ALA A 111 -19.77 -4.61 -0.36
C ALA A 111 -20.12 -3.68 0.82
N ILE A 112 -19.39 -2.57 0.97
CA ILE A 112 -19.63 -1.57 2.02
C ILE A 112 -21.04 -0.99 1.92
N ARG A 113 -21.48 -0.60 0.72
CA ARG A 113 -22.83 -0.04 0.48
C ARG A 113 -23.94 -1.04 0.78
N LYS A 114 -23.65 -2.35 0.73
CA LYS A 114 -24.56 -3.44 1.06
C LYS A 114 -24.43 -3.94 2.50
N ASP A 115 -23.70 -3.22 3.35
CA ASP A 115 -23.40 -3.60 4.74
C ASP A 115 -22.79 -5.01 4.86
N LYS A 116 -21.95 -5.38 3.90
CA LYS A 116 -21.17 -6.63 3.92
C LYS A 116 -19.71 -6.33 4.24
N ASP A 117 -19.05 -7.29 4.87
CA ASP A 117 -17.61 -7.21 5.09
C ASP A 117 -16.86 -7.27 3.74
N PRO A 118 -16.05 -6.25 3.41
CA PRO A 118 -15.30 -6.23 2.16
C PRO A 118 -14.16 -7.25 2.20
N ILE A 119 -13.99 -7.97 1.10
CA ILE A 119 -12.92 -8.96 0.95
C ILE A 119 -11.74 -8.29 0.25
N PHE A 120 -10.60 -8.26 0.93
CA PHE A 120 -9.36 -7.75 0.35
C PHE A 120 -8.59 -8.88 -0.34
N PRO A 121 -8.06 -8.66 -1.55
CA PRO A 121 -7.31 -9.69 -2.28
C PRO A 121 -5.92 -9.96 -1.69
N ARG A 122 -5.49 -9.13 -0.72
CA ARG A 122 -4.20 -9.22 -0.05
C ARG A 122 -4.26 -8.56 1.32
N GLU A 123 -3.44 -9.04 2.25
CA GLU A 123 -3.16 -8.36 3.51
C GLU A 123 -1.83 -7.60 3.37
N VAL A 124 -1.80 -6.33 3.79
CA VAL A 124 -0.58 -5.52 3.75
C VAL A 124 -0.21 -5.07 5.15
N PHE A 125 1.07 -5.21 5.47
CA PHE A 125 1.63 -4.79 6.75
C PHE A 125 2.87 -3.94 6.54
N TYR A 126 3.04 -2.93 7.37
CA TYR A 126 4.17 -2.01 7.33
C TYR A 126 4.89 -1.99 8.67
N CYS A 127 6.21 -2.10 8.65
CA CYS A 127 7.03 -1.93 9.83
C CYS A 127 7.49 -0.47 9.96
N PRO A 128 7.05 0.29 10.98
CA PRO A 128 7.48 1.68 11.13
C PRO A 128 8.97 1.84 11.46
N ARG A 129 9.63 0.77 11.97
CA ARG A 129 11.06 0.76 12.33
C ARG A 129 11.99 0.60 11.14
N CYS A 130 11.97 -0.57 10.49
CA CYS A 130 12.82 -0.82 9.30
C CYS A 130 12.17 -0.42 7.99
N LYS A 131 10.95 0.13 8.02
CA LYS A 131 10.20 0.60 6.86
C LYS A 131 9.81 -0.52 5.88
N ARG A 132 10.04 -1.80 6.19
CA ARG A 132 9.64 -2.93 5.34
C ARG A 132 8.12 -3.01 5.16
N VAL A 133 7.72 -3.45 3.97
CA VAL A 133 6.33 -3.73 3.61
C VAL A 133 6.18 -5.22 3.34
N TYR A 134 5.15 -5.83 3.92
CA TYR A 134 4.83 -7.24 3.77
C TYR A 134 3.48 -7.34 3.07
N VAL A 135 3.43 -8.02 1.93
CA VAL A 135 2.19 -8.22 1.16
C VAL A 135 1.90 -9.71 1.12
N LYS A 136 0.88 -10.13 1.85
CA LYS A 136 0.43 -11.52 1.91
C LYS A 136 -0.75 -11.72 0.99
N LYS A 137 -0.62 -12.70 0.09
CA LYS A 137 -1.71 -13.17 -0.77
C LYS A 137 -1.71 -14.69 -0.75
N ASN A 138 -2.80 -15.27 -0.25
CA ASN A 138 -2.88 -16.70 0.07
C ASN A 138 -1.75 -17.08 1.05
N SER A 139 -0.97 -18.12 0.72
CA SER A 139 0.19 -18.56 1.51
C SER A 139 1.51 -17.89 1.13
N ASN A 140 1.52 -16.95 0.17
CA ASN A 140 2.74 -16.28 -0.28
C ASN A 140 2.83 -14.89 0.34
N ILE A 141 3.98 -14.58 0.95
CA ILE A 141 4.29 -13.26 1.49
C ILE A 141 5.44 -12.68 0.67
N LYS A 142 5.20 -11.54 0.05
CA LYS A 142 6.25 -10.73 -0.58
C LYS A 142 6.77 -9.73 0.43
N VAL A 143 8.09 -9.68 0.61
CA VAL A 143 8.75 -8.71 1.49
C VAL A 143 9.45 -7.67 0.66
N PHE A 144 9.17 -6.41 0.94
CA PHE A 144 9.76 -5.26 0.28
C PHE A 144 10.54 -4.42 1.28
N SER A 145 11.74 -4.01 0.90
CA SER A 145 12.55 -3.04 1.66
C SER A 145 12.81 -1.78 0.86
N VAL A 146 13.19 -0.73 1.58
CA VAL A 146 13.53 0.55 0.98
C VAL A 146 14.84 0.39 0.20
N GLU A 147 14.76 0.50 -1.12
CA GLU A 147 15.92 0.59 -2.01
C GLU A 147 16.49 2.02 -1.96
N GLU A 148 15.62 3.03 -1.88
CA GLU A 148 15.99 4.43 -1.93
C GLU A 148 14.90 5.31 -1.30
N ALA A 149 15.30 6.43 -0.70
CA ALA A 149 14.39 7.50 -0.27
C ALA A 149 14.92 8.85 -0.76
N VAL A 150 14.21 9.48 -1.71
CA VAL A 150 14.60 10.76 -2.31
C VAL A 150 13.70 11.86 -1.77
N LYS A 151 14.28 12.95 -1.24
CA LYS A 151 13.51 14.14 -0.87
C LYS A 151 13.02 14.80 -2.16
N LEU A 152 11.71 14.99 -2.30
CA LEU A 152 11.17 15.79 -3.39
C LEU A 152 11.32 17.25 -2.96
N GLU A 153 12.15 18.00 -3.68
CA GLU A 153 12.14 19.45 -3.59
C GLU A 153 10.81 19.90 -4.22
N THR A 154 9.93 20.45 -3.39
CA THR A 154 8.77 21.19 -3.87
C THR A 154 9.31 22.53 -4.38
N GLU A 155 9.44 22.66 -5.70
CA GLU A 155 9.58 23.97 -6.36
C GLU A 155 8.39 24.88 -6.05
#